data_AF-A0A922W8F6-F1
#
_entry.id   AF-A0A922W8F6-F1
#
_cell.length_a   1.000
_cell.length_b   1.000
_cell.length_c   1.000
_cell.angle_alpha   90.00
_cell.angle_beta   90.00
_cell.angle_gamma   90.00
#
_symmetry.space_group_name_H-M   'P 1'
#
loop_
_entity.id
_entity.type
_entity.pdbx_description
1 polymer ?
#
loop_
_entity_poly.entity_id
_entity_poly.type
_entity_poly.pdbx_seq_one_letter_code
_entity_poly.pdbx_strand_id
1 'polypeptide(L)'
;LSARPDFQEAREARRQAIALTESEDFDPAAVSALLEQSRASELRGRARLEVEAVRILSELSPEDRARMSALLRRHNRHRSRAEENRTGPAPTPAG
;
A
#
# COMPACT_ATOMS: atom_id res chain seq x y z
N LEU A 1 -4.05 -0.41 14.53
CA LEU A 1 -4.82 0.39 13.54
C LEU A 1 -6.04 -0.41 13.14
N SER A 2 -7.22 0.21 13.14
CA SER A 2 -8.50 -0.43 12.76
C SER A 2 -8.50 -0.98 11.33
N ALA A 3 -7.69 -0.38 10.43
CA ALA A 3 -7.48 -0.83 9.05
C ALA A 3 -6.54 -2.04 8.89
N ARG A 4 -5.89 -2.53 9.97
CA ARG A 4 -4.91 -3.63 9.87
C ARG A 4 -5.50 -4.91 9.25
N PRO A 5 -6.72 -5.35 9.61
CA PRO A 5 -7.32 -6.54 9.01
C PRO A 5 -7.50 -6.42 7.50
N ASP A 6 -7.98 -5.28 7.00
CA ASP A 6 -8.19 -5.07 5.55
C ASP A 6 -6.88 -5.17 4.75
N PHE A 7 -5.76 -4.64 5.29
CA PHE A 7 -4.45 -4.77 4.65
C PHE A 7 -3.86 -6.19 4.74
N GLN A 8 -4.24 -6.98 5.75
CA GLN A 8 -3.86 -8.40 5.84
C GLN A 8 -4.61 -9.21 4.80
N GLU A 9 -5.93 -9.02 4.68
CA GLU A 9 -6.76 -9.65 3.65
C GLU A 9 -6.23 -9.33 2.24
N ALA A 10 -5.89 -8.06 1.97
CA ALA A 10 -5.27 -7.66 0.71
C ALA A 10 -3.94 -8.38 0.43
N ARG A 11 -3.10 -8.52 1.46
CA ARG A 11 -1.81 -9.20 1.33
C ARG A 11 -1.99 -10.70 1.10
N GLU A 12 -2.94 -11.32 1.76
CA GLU A 12 -3.27 -12.73 1.60
C GLU A 12 -3.81 -13.02 0.20
N ALA A 13 -4.78 -12.25 -0.28
CA ALA A 13 -5.32 -12.39 -1.64
C ALA A 13 -4.22 -12.22 -2.70
N ARG A 14 -3.31 -11.26 -2.53
CA ARG A 14 -2.15 -11.09 -3.42
C ARG A 14 -1.19 -12.28 -3.36
N ARG A 15 -0.91 -12.83 -2.18
CA ARG A 15 -0.05 -14.02 -2.05
C ARG A 15 -0.66 -15.23 -2.75
N GLN A 16 -1.98 -15.42 -2.63
CA GLN A 16 -2.70 -16.48 -3.33
C GLN A 16 -2.65 -16.27 -4.85
N ALA A 17 -2.82 -15.03 -5.33
CA ALA A 17 -2.71 -14.72 -6.75
C ALA A 17 -1.32 -15.10 -7.31
N ILE A 18 -0.26 -14.74 -6.60
CA ILE A 18 1.13 -15.11 -6.96
C ILE A 18 1.32 -16.63 -6.99
N ALA A 19 0.83 -17.34 -5.96
CA ALA A 19 0.93 -18.80 -5.93
C ALA A 19 0.22 -19.46 -7.13
N LEU A 20 -0.91 -18.92 -7.58
CA LEU A 20 -1.58 -19.41 -8.79
C LEU A 20 -0.81 -19.11 -10.08
N THR A 21 -0.03 -18.03 -10.14
CA THR A 21 0.84 -17.77 -11.30
C THR A 21 1.99 -18.75 -11.44
N GLU A 22 2.37 -19.42 -10.35
CA GLU A 22 3.43 -20.44 -10.31
C GLU A 22 2.88 -21.87 -10.53
N SER A 23 1.56 -22.02 -10.66
CA SER A 23 0.90 -23.32 -10.85
C SER A 23 0.99 -23.83 -12.29
N GLU A 24 1.06 -25.15 -12.46
CA GLU A 24 0.99 -25.82 -13.78
C GLU A 24 -0.38 -25.59 -14.45
N ASP A 25 -1.45 -25.48 -13.67
CA ASP A 25 -2.82 -25.24 -14.13
C ASP A 25 -3.19 -23.76 -13.99
N PHE A 26 -2.51 -22.90 -14.74
CA PHE A 26 -2.75 -21.46 -14.68
C PHE A 26 -4.20 -21.09 -15.01
N ASP A 27 -4.91 -20.57 -14.01
CA ASP A 27 -6.26 -20.01 -14.16
C ASP A 27 -6.23 -18.47 -14.12
N PRO A 28 -6.31 -17.80 -15.29
CA PRO A 28 -6.30 -16.33 -15.35
C PRO A 28 -7.53 -15.69 -14.69
N ALA A 29 -8.69 -16.37 -14.67
CA ALA A 29 -9.90 -15.84 -14.06
C ALA A 29 -9.78 -15.84 -12.52
N ALA A 30 -9.25 -16.92 -11.95
CA ALA A 30 -8.98 -17.01 -10.52
C ALA A 30 -7.94 -15.96 -10.06
N VAL A 31 -6.85 -15.78 -10.82
CA VAL A 31 -5.84 -14.74 -10.52
C VAL A 31 -6.47 -13.34 -10.56
N SER A 32 -7.26 -13.04 -11.60
CA SER A 32 -7.95 -11.75 -11.73
C SER A 32 -8.88 -11.47 -10.54
N ALA A 33 -9.66 -12.48 -10.12
CA ALA A 33 -10.56 -12.38 -8.97
C ALA A 33 -9.81 -12.07 -7.66
N LEU A 34 -8.69 -12.74 -7.40
CA LEU A 34 -7.87 -12.50 -6.21
C LEU A 34 -7.23 -11.11 -6.21
N LEU A 35 -6.78 -10.63 -7.38
CA LEU A 35 -6.24 -9.27 -7.50
C LEU A 35 -7.33 -8.21 -7.29
N GLU A 36 -8.56 -8.46 -7.75
CA GLU A 36 -9.70 -7.57 -7.48
C GLU A 36 -10.06 -7.56 -6.00
N GLN A 37 -10.10 -8.73 -5.34
CA GLN A 37 -10.31 -8.83 -3.90
C GLN A 37 -9.21 -8.08 -3.13
N SER A 38 -7.95 -8.20 -3.56
CA SER A 38 -6.84 -7.47 -2.97
C SER A 38 -7.07 -5.96 -3.06
N ARG A 39 -7.42 -5.43 -4.23
CA ARG A 39 -7.68 -3.99 -4.42
C ARG A 39 -8.85 -3.50 -3.59
N ALA A 40 -9.95 -4.25 -3.58
CA ALA A 40 -11.14 -3.90 -2.80
C ALA A 40 -10.82 -3.81 -1.29
N SER A 41 -10.02 -4.76 -0.78
CA SER A 41 -9.59 -4.78 0.61
C SER A 41 -8.66 -3.60 0.93
N GLU A 42 -7.72 -3.26 0.05
CA GLU A 42 -6.87 -2.08 0.24
C GLU A 42 -7.65 -0.77 0.25
N LEU A 43 -8.64 -0.64 -0.64
CA LEU A 43 -9.49 0.55 -0.68
C LEU A 43 -10.28 0.72 0.62
N ARG A 44 -10.85 -0.37 1.15
CA ARG A 44 -11.52 -0.37 2.47
C ARG A 44 -10.56 0.01 3.59
N GLY A 45 -9.39 -0.61 3.63
CA GLY A 45 -8.36 -0.31 4.62
C GLY A 45 -7.91 1.15 4.58
N ARG A 46 -7.74 1.70 3.37
CA ARG A 46 -7.38 3.11 3.18
C ARG A 46 -8.47 4.04 3.68
N ALA A 47 -9.74 3.78 3.34
CA ALA A 47 -10.87 4.58 3.82
C ALA A 47 -10.94 4.59 5.36
N ARG A 48 -10.77 3.43 6.01
CA ARG A 48 -10.73 3.34 7.49
C ARG A 48 -9.54 4.11 8.08
N LEU A 49 -8.36 3.99 7.46
CA LEU A 49 -7.17 4.69 7.91
C LEU A 49 -7.32 6.21 7.81
N GLU A 50 -7.92 6.70 6.74
CA GLU A 50 -8.18 8.13 6.52
C GLU A 50 -9.17 8.69 7.56
N VAL A 51 -10.26 7.97 7.85
CA VAL A 51 -11.23 8.35 8.88
C VAL A 51 -10.55 8.45 10.25
N GLU A 52 -9.76 7.45 10.65
CA GLU A 52 -9.02 7.49 11.92
C GLU A 52 -7.99 8.62 11.95
N ALA A 53 -7.30 8.88 10.84
CA ALA A 53 -6.33 9.97 10.77
C ALA A 53 -6.99 11.33 10.98
N VAL A 54 -8.15 11.57 10.34
CA VAL A 54 -8.93 12.80 10.54
C VAL A 54 -9.41 12.91 11.99
N ARG A 55 -9.88 11.82 12.59
CA ARG A 55 -10.28 11.80 14.02
C ARG A 55 -9.13 12.22 14.92
N ILE A 56 -7.95 11.61 14.78
CA ILE A 56 -6.76 11.96 15.58
C ILE A 56 -6.38 13.43 15.37
N LEU A 57 -6.36 13.91 14.12
CA LEU A 57 -6.02 15.30 13.84
C LEU A 57 -7.03 16.29 14.45
N SER A 58 -8.30 15.91 14.55
CA SER A 58 -9.36 16.75 15.13
C SER A 58 -9.16 17.00 16.64
N GLU A 59 -8.52 16.05 17.33
CA GLU A 59 -8.22 16.12 18.78
C GLU A 59 -7.01 17.02 19.10
N LEU A 60 -6.24 17.44 18.09
CA LEU A 60 -5.04 18.24 18.26
C LEU A 60 -5.31 19.74 18.22
N SER A 61 -4.39 20.52 18.81
CA SER A 61 -4.37 21.97 18.63
C SER A 61 -4.01 22.34 17.18
N PRO A 62 -4.36 23.56 16.71
CA PRO A 62 -3.89 24.04 15.41
C PRO A 62 -2.35 24.03 15.27
N GLU A 63 -1.64 24.36 16.34
CA GLU A 63 -0.17 24.37 16.36
C GLU A 63 0.41 22.95 16.20
N ASP A 64 -0.15 21.98 16.91
CA ASP A 64 0.32 20.59 16.83
C ASP A 64 0.01 19.96 15.47
N ARG A 65 -1.16 20.27 14.88
CA ARG A 65 -1.47 19.89 13.49
C ARG A 65 -0.44 20.47 12.52
N ALA A 66 -0.03 21.73 12.69
CA ALA A 66 0.96 22.37 11.84
C ALA A 66 2.32 21.65 11.93
N ARG A 67 2.79 21.32 13.14
CA ARG A 67 4.01 20.54 13.36
C ARG A 67 3.93 19.16 12.71
N MET A 68 2.81 18.45 12.86
CA MET A 68 2.59 17.15 12.21
C MET A 68 2.64 17.25 10.69
N SER A 69 2.04 18.28 10.09
CA SER A 69 2.03 18.46 8.63
C SER A 69 3.44 18.58 8.04
N ALA A 70 4.36 19.25 8.74
CA ALA A 70 5.75 19.39 8.32
C ALA A 70 6.50 18.04 8.36
N LEU A 71 6.25 17.23 9.40
CA LEU A 71 6.82 15.89 9.53
C LEU A 71 6.32 14.95 8.43
N LEU A 72 5.01 14.94 8.16
CA LEU A 72 4.41 14.11 7.11
C LEU A 72 4.96 14.44 5.71
N ARG A 73 5.09 15.74 5.39
CA ARG A 73 5.72 16.20 4.13
C ARG A 73 7.16 15.73 4.00
N ARG A 74 7.93 15.75 5.09
CA ARG A 74 9.33 15.29 5.10
C ARG A 74 9.43 13.78 4.87
N HIS A 75 8.58 12.99 5.53
CA HIS A 75 8.55 11.53 5.36
C HIS A 75 8.23 11.13 3.91
N ASN A 76 7.30 11.82 3.25
CA ASN A 76 6.94 11.53 1.86
C ASN A 76 8.14 11.69 0.91
N ARG A 77 8.93 12.78 1.06
CA ARG A 77 10.16 13.00 0.26
C ARG A 77 11.18 11.88 0.43
N HIS A 78 11.34 11.34 1.65
CA HIS A 78 12.26 10.23 1.88
C HIS A 78 11.78 8.93 1.22
N ARG A 79 10.47 8.65 1.19
CA ARG A 79 9.93 7.49 0.47
C ARG A 79 10.10 7.62 -1.04
N SER A 80 9.77 8.77 -1.62
CA SER A 80 9.94 9.00 -3.07
C SER A 80 11.38 8.78 -3.51
N ARG A 81 12.36 9.28 -2.75
CA ARG A 81 13.80 9.05 -3.05
C ARG A 81 14.22 7.59 -2.90
N ALA A 82 13.64 6.85 -1.96
CA ALA A 82 13.92 5.43 -1.77
C ALA A 82 13.25 4.54 -2.84
N GLU A 83 12.18 5.00 -3.48
CA GLU A 83 11.54 4.34 -4.62
C GLU A 83 12.29 4.62 -5.92
N GLU A 84 12.77 5.84 -6.12
CA GLU A 84 13.65 6.22 -7.25
C GLU A 84 14.94 5.39 -7.26
N ASN A 85 15.61 5.25 -6.10
CA ASN A 85 16.81 4.42 -5.98
C ASN A 85 16.55 2.91 -6.19
N ARG A 86 15.33 2.41 -5.96
CA ARG A 86 14.97 0.99 -6.19
C ARG A 86 14.61 0.69 -7.65
N THR A 87 14.29 1.72 -8.42
CA THR A 87 13.89 1.63 -9.84
C THR A 87 15.01 2.13 -10.77
N GLY A 88 16.26 2.17 -10.28
CA GLY A 88 17.43 2.57 -11.06
C GLY A 88 17.56 1.74 -12.36
N PRO A 89 18.20 2.29 -13.41
CA PRO A 89 18.17 1.73 -14.75
C PRO A 89 18.71 0.29 -14.74
N ALA A 90 17.99 -0.61 -15.44
CA ALA A 90 18.38 -2.01 -15.58
C ALA A 90 19.84 -2.09 -16.09
N PRO A 91 20.66 -3.03 -15.57
CA PRO A 91 22.04 -3.18 -16.05
C PRO A 91 22.01 -3.48 -17.55
N THR A 92 22.71 -2.65 -18.33
CA THR A 92 22.89 -2.83 -19.77
C THR A 92 23.48 -4.22 -20.00
N PRO A 93 22.86 -5.09 -20.82
CA PRO A 93 23.47 -6.37 -21.15
C PRO A 93 24.78 -6.12 -21.89
N ALA A 94 25.88 -6.62 -21.33
CA ALA A 94 27.17 -6.62 -22.00
C ALA A 94 27.10 -7.59 -23.19
N GLY A 95 27.33 -7.06 -24.39
CA GLY A 95 27.50 -7.84 -25.62
C GLY A 95 28.89 -8.45 -25.72
#